data_AF-A0AAD4YRL2-F1
#
_entry.id   AF-A0AAD4YRL2-F1
#
_cell.length_a   1.000
_cell.length_b   1.000
_cell.length_c   1.000
_cell.angle_alpha   90.00
_cell.angle_beta   90.00
_cell.angle_gamma   90.00
#
_symmetry.space_group_name_H-M   'P 1'
#
loop_
_entity.id
_entity.type
_entity.pdbx_description
1 polymer ?
#
loop_
_entity_poly.entity_id
_entity_poly.type
_entity_poly.pdbx_seq_one_letter_code
_entity_poly.pdbx_strand_id
1 'polypeptide(L)'
;MKVLKGYVQNRTRPEGCIAERYIAEEAVEFCTQHLSDVSTVGVPSSQKMGVSKPLSGCTVSVVDQDLLNQAHLYVLENTEEVLPYIEQHMIHIKTAYPKFRKRTKWLQDKHNSTFIQWLRFKVQSELE
;
A
#
# COMPACT_ATOMS: atom_id res chain seq x y z
N MET A 1 -22.46 25.98 39.12
CA MET A 1 -22.92 26.54 37.82
C MET A 1 -21.83 27.23 36.98
N LYS A 2 -20.67 27.65 37.52
CA LYS A 2 -19.62 28.34 36.72
C LYS A 2 -19.01 27.46 35.61
N VAL A 3 -18.89 26.15 35.84
CA VAL A 3 -18.27 25.19 34.91
C VAL A 3 -19.12 25.00 33.64
N LEU A 4 -20.42 24.70 33.79
CA LEU A 4 -21.34 24.50 32.66
C LEU A 4 -21.46 25.74 31.75
N LYS A 5 -21.34 26.95 32.32
CA LYS A 5 -21.35 28.19 31.56
C LYS A 5 -20.14 28.30 30.62
N GLY A 6 -19.01 27.68 30.98
CA GLY A 6 -17.83 27.57 30.13
C GLY A 6 -18.00 26.59 28.97
N TYR A 7 -18.99 25.69 29.02
CA TYR A 7 -19.22 24.69 27.99
C TYR A 7 -20.07 25.20 26.83
N VAL A 8 -20.89 26.24 27.05
CA VAL A 8 -21.77 26.82 26.04
C VAL A 8 -20.96 27.63 25.02
N GLN A 9 -20.49 26.97 23.95
CA GLN A 9 -19.82 27.61 22.82
C GLN A 9 -20.83 28.24 21.84
N ASN A 10 -21.99 27.61 21.66
CA ASN A 10 -23.09 28.13 20.86
C ASN A 10 -24.32 28.40 21.74
N ARG A 11 -24.68 29.69 21.87
CA ARG A 11 -25.81 30.13 22.70
C ARG A 11 -27.18 29.76 22.14
N THR A 12 -27.30 29.40 20.86
CA THR A 12 -28.58 28.98 20.27
C THR A 12 -28.92 27.52 20.57
N ARG A 13 -27.96 26.73 21.07
CA ARG A 13 -28.13 25.31 21.47
C ARG A 13 -27.30 24.99 22.74
N PRO A 14 -27.56 25.66 23.87
CA PRO A 14 -26.70 25.60 25.04
C PRO A 14 -26.65 24.21 25.68
N GLU A 15 -27.75 23.46 25.68
CA GLU A 15 -27.82 22.10 26.22
C GLU A 15 -26.95 21.12 25.41
N GLY A 16 -26.95 21.27 24.08
CA GLY A 16 -26.13 20.46 23.18
C GLY A 16 -24.64 20.69 23.42
N CYS A 17 -24.21 21.95 23.52
CA CYS A 17 -22.81 22.27 23.82
C CYS A 17 -22.36 21.76 25.20
N ILE A 18 -23.25 21.79 26.19
CA ILE A 18 -22.97 21.24 27.52
C ILE A 18 -22.81 19.71 27.44
N ALA A 19 -23.73 19.02 26.77
CA ALA A 19 -23.70 17.56 26.64
C ALA A 19 -22.46 17.07 25.87
N GLU A 20 -22.14 17.70 24.74
CA GLU A 20 -20.97 17.37 23.92
C GLU A 20 -19.66 17.50 24.71
N ARG A 21 -19.50 18.61 25.43
CA ARG A 21 -18.28 18.86 26.20
C ARG A 21 -18.18 17.94 27.42
N TYR A 22 -19.30 17.67 28.08
CA TYR A 22 -19.35 16.74 29.19
C TYR A 22 -18.94 15.32 28.75
N ILE A 23 -19.49 14.82 27.63
CA ILE A 23 -19.11 13.52 27.07
C ILE A 23 -17.62 13.46 26.73
N ALA A 24 -17.07 14.53 26.15
CA ALA A 24 -15.65 14.59 25.83
C ALA A 24 -14.75 14.55 27.09
N GLU A 25 -15.13 15.27 28.14
CA GLU A 25 -14.38 15.28 29.41
C GLU A 25 -14.45 13.91 30.11
N GLU A 26 -15.63 13.29 30.19
CA GLU A 26 -15.81 11.95 30.76
C GLU A 26 -15.05 10.88 29.98
N ALA A 27 -15.03 10.97 28.63
CA ALA A 27 -14.28 10.04 27.80
C ALA A 27 -12.77 10.14 28.06
N VAL A 28 -12.23 11.36 28.20
CA VAL A 28 -10.82 11.58 28.52
C VAL A 28 -10.51 11.07 29.93
N GLU A 29 -11.34 11.39 30.92
CA GLU A 29 -11.18 10.93 32.30
C GLU A 29 -11.18 9.39 32.38
N PHE A 30 -12.14 8.73 31.75
CA PHE A 30 -12.19 7.28 31.63
C PHE A 30 -10.92 6.71 30.99
N CYS A 31 -10.45 7.28 29.88
CA CYS A 31 -9.23 6.83 29.22
C CYS A 31 -8.00 7.01 30.11
N THR A 32 -7.90 8.12 30.85
CA THR A 32 -6.76 8.35 31.76
C THR A 32 -6.76 7.40 32.95
N GLN A 33 -7.92 7.02 33.47
CA GLN A 33 -8.03 6.11 34.62
C GLN A 33 -7.88 4.64 34.23
N HIS A 34 -8.32 4.24 33.03
CA HIS A 34 -8.42 2.83 32.65
C HIS A 34 -7.53 2.39 31.48
N LEU A 35 -6.97 3.34 30.71
CA LEU A 35 -6.10 3.05 29.57
C LEU A 35 -4.65 3.54 29.79
N SER A 36 -4.27 3.90 31.02
CA SER A 36 -2.92 4.38 31.36
C SER A 36 -1.81 3.38 31.02
N ASP A 37 -2.11 2.08 31.07
CA ASP A 37 -1.15 0.99 30.82
C ASP A 37 -1.38 0.26 29.47
N VAL A 38 -2.24 0.78 28.60
CA VAL A 38 -2.54 0.16 27.30
C VAL A 38 -1.58 0.69 26.24
N SER A 39 -0.83 -0.20 25.60
CA SER A 39 0.00 0.16 24.45
C SER A 39 -0.86 0.43 23.22
N THR A 40 -0.70 1.61 22.62
CA THR A 40 -1.34 1.95 21.36
C THR A 40 -0.71 1.13 20.23
N VAL A 41 -1.42 0.13 19.73
CA VAL A 41 -0.98 -0.67 18.58
C VAL A 41 -0.89 0.24 17.35
N GLY A 42 0.31 0.33 16.76
CA GLY A 42 0.54 1.10 15.53
C GLY A 42 0.90 2.58 15.71
N VAL A 43 0.97 3.09 16.95
CA VAL A 43 1.46 4.45 17.24
C VAL A 43 2.77 4.34 18.04
N PRO A 44 3.89 4.87 17.53
CA PRO A 44 5.16 4.88 18.27
C PRO A 44 5.00 5.62 19.60
N SER A 45 5.52 5.05 20.69
CA SER A 45 5.50 5.65 22.03
C SER A 45 6.02 7.09 22.00
N SER A 46 5.19 8.03 22.49
CA SER A 46 5.37 9.47 22.41
C SER A 46 6.43 10.05 23.37
N GLN A 47 7.23 9.21 24.03
CA GLN A 47 8.32 9.68 24.92
C GLN A 47 9.42 10.48 24.21
N LYS A 48 9.33 10.64 22.88
CA LYS A 48 10.14 11.58 22.10
C LYS A 48 9.28 12.41 21.16
N MET A 49 8.32 13.17 21.69
CA MET A 49 7.74 14.31 20.96
C MET A 49 8.76 15.46 20.86
N GLY A 50 9.92 15.18 20.27
CA GLY A 50 10.66 16.20 19.56
C GLY A 50 9.89 16.46 18.28
N VAL A 51 9.49 17.73 18.07
CA VAL A 51 8.85 18.28 16.86
C VAL A 51 8.98 17.32 15.67
N SER A 52 7.88 16.67 15.31
CA SER A 52 7.82 15.85 14.11
C SER A 52 8.20 16.76 12.94
N LYS A 53 9.35 16.46 12.32
CA LYS A 53 9.75 17.14 11.08
C LYS A 53 8.60 16.96 10.07
N PRO A 54 8.32 17.96 9.22
CA PRO A 54 7.38 17.78 8.12
C PRO A 54 7.73 16.51 7.36
N LEU A 55 6.73 15.76 6.87
CA LEU A 55 6.99 14.72 5.87
C LEU A 55 7.89 15.34 4.80
N SER A 56 9.11 14.82 4.67
CA SER A 56 10.04 15.27 3.64
C SER A 56 9.30 15.23 2.30
N GLY A 57 9.36 16.32 1.54
CA GLY A 57 8.67 16.42 0.26
C GLY A 57 8.98 15.22 -0.64
N CYS A 58 8.05 14.90 -1.56
CA CYS A 58 8.18 13.79 -2.49
C CYS A 58 9.52 13.87 -3.25
N THR A 59 10.39 12.89 -3.02
CA THR A 59 11.63 12.72 -3.78
C THR A 59 11.31 11.87 -5.01
N VAL A 60 11.28 12.48 -6.18
CA VAL A 60 11.18 11.74 -7.44
C VAL A 60 12.55 11.15 -7.74
N SER A 61 12.69 9.83 -7.58
CA SER A 61 13.89 9.10 -8.01
C SER A 61 13.67 8.53 -9.40
N VAL A 62 14.65 8.74 -10.29
CA VAL A 62 14.70 8.03 -11.57
C VAL A 62 15.11 6.58 -11.27
N VAL A 63 14.27 5.64 -11.68
CA VAL A 63 14.51 4.19 -11.51
C VAL A 63 15.17 3.67 -12.78
N ASP A 64 16.19 2.84 -12.62
CA ASP A 64 16.83 2.18 -13.75
C ASP A 64 15.87 1.23 -14.48
N GLN A 65 16.05 1.06 -15.79
CA GLN A 65 15.13 0.28 -16.62
C GLN A 65 15.09 -1.19 -16.20
N ASP A 66 16.21 -1.76 -15.74
CA ASP A 66 16.25 -3.15 -15.29
C ASP A 66 15.45 -3.35 -14.00
N LEU A 67 15.55 -2.39 -13.07
CA LEU A 67 14.77 -2.41 -11.83
C LEU A 67 13.27 -2.22 -12.11
N LEU A 68 12.92 -1.35 -13.07
CA LEU A 68 11.53 -1.19 -13.51
C LEU A 68 10.99 -2.47 -14.15
N ASN A 69 11.76 -3.11 -15.02
CA ASN A 69 11.37 -4.38 -15.65
C ASN A 69 11.21 -5.49 -14.60
N GLN A 70 12.09 -5.55 -13.60
CA GLN A 70 11.98 -6.50 -12.49
C GLN A 70 10.69 -6.27 -11.69
N ALA A 71 10.35 -5.01 -11.38
CA ALA A 71 9.10 -4.68 -10.69
C ALA A 71 7.87 -5.07 -11.52
N HIS A 72 7.88 -4.80 -12.83
CA HIS A 72 6.80 -5.23 -13.72
C HIS A 72 6.65 -6.74 -13.76
N LEU A 73 7.74 -7.50 -13.93
CA LEU A 73 7.69 -8.96 -13.93
C LEU A 73 7.14 -9.51 -12.62
N TYR A 74 7.56 -8.94 -11.49
CA TYR A 74 7.07 -9.36 -10.18
C TYR A 74 5.54 -9.20 -10.07
N VAL A 75 5.00 -8.06 -10.51
CA VAL A 75 3.54 -7.86 -10.51
C VAL A 75 2.86 -8.88 -11.42
N LEU A 76 3.37 -9.06 -12.64
CA LEU A 76 2.78 -9.98 -13.63
C LEU A 76 2.80 -11.44 -13.17
N GLU A 77 3.90 -11.91 -12.57
CA GLU A 77 4.02 -13.29 -12.07
C GLU A 77 3.07 -13.59 -10.89
N ASN A 78 2.67 -12.57 -10.15
CA ASN A 78 1.74 -12.70 -9.01
C ASN A 78 0.29 -12.36 -9.37
N THR A 79 -0.01 -12.10 -10.65
CA THR A 79 -1.36 -11.78 -11.13
C THR A 79 -1.99 -13.03 -11.75
N GLU A 80 -3.12 -13.50 -11.17
CA GLU A 80 -3.76 -14.76 -11.57
C GLU A 80 -4.21 -14.75 -13.04
N GLU A 81 -4.70 -13.62 -13.53
CA GLU A 81 -5.15 -13.44 -14.92
C GLU A 81 -4.00 -13.56 -15.93
N VAL A 82 -2.76 -13.38 -15.49
CA VAL A 82 -1.56 -13.41 -16.35
C VAL A 82 -0.94 -14.81 -16.41
N LEU A 83 -1.25 -15.70 -15.45
CA LEU A 83 -0.69 -17.06 -15.40
C LEU A 83 -0.86 -17.85 -16.72
N PRO A 84 -2.03 -17.83 -17.40
CA PRO A 84 -2.18 -18.53 -18.68
C PRO A 84 -1.20 -18.01 -19.75
N TYR A 85 -0.92 -16.71 -19.77
CA TYR A 85 0.01 -16.10 -20.71
C TYR A 85 1.47 -16.46 -20.39
N ILE A 86 1.81 -16.61 -19.11
CA ILE A 86 3.14 -17.09 -18.68
C ILE A 86 3.38 -18.51 -19.22
N GLU A 87 2.41 -19.40 -19.05
CA GLU A 87 2.49 -20.77 -19.56
C GLU A 87 2.61 -20.81 -21.09
N GLN A 88 1.77 -20.05 -21.79
CA GLN A 88 1.81 -19.92 -23.25
C GLN A 88 3.16 -19.42 -23.74
N HIS A 89 3.72 -18.38 -23.11
CA HIS A 89 5.02 -17.83 -23.48
C HIS A 89 6.14 -18.86 -23.24
N MET A 90 6.08 -19.61 -22.15
CA MET A 90 7.05 -20.68 -21.87
C MET A 90 6.99 -21.81 -22.90
N ILE A 91 5.80 -22.17 -23.36
CA ILE A 91 5.61 -23.14 -24.46
C ILE A 91 6.17 -22.56 -25.77
N HIS A 92 5.87 -21.30 -26.08
CA HIS A 92 6.37 -20.61 -27.25
C HIS A 92 7.91 -20.62 -27.30
N ILE A 93 8.59 -20.26 -26.20
CA ILE A 93 10.06 -20.31 -26.12
C ILE A 93 10.59 -21.72 -26.34
N LYS A 94 10.02 -22.73 -25.67
CA LYS A 94 10.44 -24.14 -25.82
C LYS A 94 10.30 -24.65 -27.26
N THR A 95 9.31 -24.14 -27.98
CA THR A 95 9.01 -24.52 -29.36
C THR A 95 9.91 -23.80 -30.35
N ALA A 96 10.14 -22.50 -30.16
CA ALA A 96 11.03 -21.69 -30.98
C ALA A 96 12.52 -22.07 -30.80
N TYR A 97 12.90 -22.57 -29.63
CA TYR A 97 14.28 -22.88 -29.27
C TYR A 97 14.46 -24.34 -28.79
N PRO A 98 14.26 -25.34 -29.66
CA PRO A 98 14.25 -26.75 -29.27
C PRO A 98 15.58 -27.23 -28.68
N LYS A 99 16.71 -26.65 -29.12
CA LYS A 99 18.05 -26.94 -28.59
C LYS A 99 18.20 -26.60 -27.10
N PHE A 100 17.42 -25.64 -26.61
CA PHE A 100 17.48 -25.15 -25.23
C PHE A 100 16.32 -25.67 -24.35
N ARG A 101 15.46 -26.55 -24.88
CA ARG A 101 14.26 -27.06 -24.23
C ARG A 101 14.49 -27.68 -22.84
N LYS A 102 15.68 -28.25 -22.59
CA LYS A 102 16.07 -28.83 -21.29
C LYS A 102 16.86 -27.88 -20.39
N ARG A 103 17.21 -26.68 -20.84
CA ARG A 103 18.02 -25.71 -20.08
C ARG A 103 17.10 -24.75 -19.31
N THR A 104 16.69 -25.15 -18.12
CA THR A 104 15.74 -24.40 -17.27
C THR A 104 16.15 -22.95 -17.05
N LYS A 105 17.41 -22.71 -16.65
CA LYS A 105 17.91 -21.34 -16.42
C LYS A 105 17.80 -20.47 -17.68
N TRP A 106 18.24 -21.00 -18.82
CA TRP A 106 18.18 -20.27 -20.09
C TRP A 106 16.73 -19.96 -20.50
N LEU A 107 15.81 -20.90 -20.28
CA LEU A 107 14.38 -20.68 -20.56
C LEU A 107 13.80 -19.57 -19.68
N GLN A 108 14.13 -19.56 -18.39
CA GLN A 108 13.68 -18.52 -17.47
C GLN A 108 14.29 -17.17 -17.82
N ASP A 109 15.59 -17.10 -18.07
CA ASP A 109 16.28 -15.86 -18.47
C ASP A 109 15.68 -15.30 -19.78
N LYS A 110 15.38 -16.20 -20.74
CA LYS A 110 14.73 -15.83 -21.99
C LYS A 110 13.30 -15.35 -21.76
N HIS A 111 12.53 -16.03 -20.90
CA HIS A 111 11.19 -15.62 -20.52
C HIS A 111 11.21 -14.22 -19.90
N ASN A 112 11.98 -14.02 -18.83
CA ASN A 112 12.06 -12.77 -18.08
C ASN A 112 12.46 -11.60 -19.00
N SER A 113 13.39 -11.82 -19.94
CA SER A 113 13.83 -10.76 -20.85
C SER A 113 12.85 -10.43 -21.99
N THR A 114 11.93 -11.33 -22.37
CA THR A 114 11.03 -11.09 -23.52
C THR A 114 9.54 -11.07 -23.17
N PHE A 115 9.15 -11.47 -21.96
CA PHE A 115 7.74 -11.69 -21.61
C PHE A 115 6.91 -10.41 -21.68
N ILE A 116 7.40 -9.29 -21.16
CA ILE A 116 6.66 -8.01 -21.15
C ILE A 116 6.27 -7.60 -22.58
N GLN A 117 7.23 -7.62 -23.50
CA GLN A 117 7.00 -7.23 -24.89
C GLN A 117 6.12 -8.24 -25.62
N TRP A 118 6.33 -9.54 -25.37
CA TRP A 118 5.52 -10.60 -25.95
C TRP A 118 4.06 -10.51 -25.51
N LEU A 119 3.82 -10.30 -24.20
CA LEU A 119 2.49 -10.17 -23.62
C LEU A 119 1.74 -8.98 -24.23
N ARG A 120 2.42 -7.83 -24.37
CA ARG A 120 1.84 -6.64 -25.02
C ARG A 120 1.35 -6.94 -26.43
N PHE A 121 2.15 -7.61 -27.25
CA PHE A 121 1.75 -7.97 -28.61
C PHE A 121 0.63 -9.01 -28.62
N LYS A 122 0.68 -9.99 -27.72
CA LYS A 122 -0.31 -11.05 -27.62
C LYS A 122 -1.69 -10.47 -27.27
N VAL A 123 -1.77 -9.63 -26.24
CA VAL A 123 -3.01 -8.97 -25.83
C VAL A 123 -3.53 -8.04 -26.91
N GLN A 124 -2.64 -7.27 -27.57
CA GLN A 124 -3.06 -6.40 -28.67
C GLN A 124 -3.70 -7.20 -29.82
N SER A 125 -3.14 -8.35 -30.17
CA SER A 125 -3.70 -9.22 -31.21
C SER A 125 -5.02 -9.90 -30.85
N GLU A 126 -5.39 -9.95 -29.57
CA GLU A 126 -6.65 -10.54 -29.09
C GLU A 126 -7.79 -9.51 -29.00
N LEU A 127 -7.45 -8.23 -29.05
CA LEU A 127 -8.40 -7.12 -29.02
C LEU A 127 -8.79 -6.61 -30.42
N GLU A 128 -8.04 -7.00 -31.45
CA GLU A 128 -8.34 -6.77 -32.87
C GLU A 128 -9.22 -7.90 -33.44
#